data_AF-A0A1H0CGY0-F1
#
_entry.id   AF-A0A1H0CGY0-F1
#
_cell.length_a   1.000
_cell.length_b   1.000
_cell.length_c   1.000
_cell.angle_alpha   90.00
_cell.angle_beta   90.00
_cell.angle_gamma   90.00
#
_symmetry.space_group_name_H-M   'P 1'
#
loop_
_entity.id
_entity.type
_entity.pdbx_description
1 polymer ?
#
loop_
_entity_poly.entity_id
_entity_poly.type
_entity_poly.pdbx_seq_one_letter_code
_entity_poly.pdbx_strand_id
1 'polypeptide(L)'
;MGFLALLPALLGALSPILARVLPDEGQRLQVQLDLQKALIDQQGDLGRAMAEVMKADAGSESPLARNARPITVLWALAMITWVGVVSPMLGLQVEVVAALKGVPAELWSLLTVGIGAYMLARSVDKLVPQVVGPKG
;
A
#
# COMPACT_ATOMS: atom_id res chain seq x y z
N MET A 1 1.20 -4.68 6.09
CA MET A 1 2.58 -4.70 6.62
C MET A 1 3.44 -3.49 6.22
N GLY A 2 3.10 -2.69 5.19
CA GLY A 2 4.01 -1.64 4.67
C GLY A 2 4.07 -0.29 5.43
N PHE A 3 3.01 0.16 6.10
CA PHE A 3 3.00 1.50 6.71
C PHE A 3 3.60 1.54 8.13
N LEU A 4 3.30 0.53 8.97
CA LEU A 4 3.89 0.40 10.32
C LEU A 4 5.40 0.12 10.27
N ALA A 5 5.88 -0.57 9.23
CA ALA A 5 7.31 -0.79 9.02
C ALA A 5 8.06 0.51 8.66
N LEU A 6 7.35 1.51 8.13
CA LEU A 6 7.89 2.84 7.82
C LEU A 6 7.72 3.83 8.97
N LEU A 7 6.94 3.49 10.01
CA LEU A 7 6.76 4.33 11.19
C LEU A 7 8.10 4.73 11.84
N PRO A 8 9.06 3.80 12.08
CA PRO A 8 10.35 4.15 12.66
C PRO A 8 11.17 5.08 11.74
N ALA A 9 11.06 4.91 10.42
CA ALA A 9 11.75 5.74 9.44
C ALA A 9 11.14 7.16 9.36
N LEU A 10 9.81 7.26 9.39
CA LEU A 10 9.07 8.54 9.44
C LEU A 10 9.30 9.27 10.76
N LEU A 11 9.23 8.56 11.89
CA LEU A 11 9.54 9.11 13.21
C LEU A 11 11.00 9.54 13.29
N GLY A 12 11.93 8.78 12.72
CA GLY A 12 13.34 9.15 12.62
C GLY A 12 13.55 10.41 11.78
N ALA A 13 12.83 10.58 10.66
CA ALA A 13 12.89 11.77 9.83
C ALA A 13 12.24 13.00 10.47
N LEU A 14 11.19 12.81 11.28
CA LEU A 14 10.50 13.88 12.02
C LEU A 14 11.20 14.27 13.33
N SER A 15 11.98 13.35 13.93
CA SER A 15 12.74 13.55 15.17
C SER A 15 13.64 14.80 15.17
N PRO A 16 14.46 15.09 14.13
CA PRO A 16 15.28 16.32 14.09
C PRO A 16 14.45 17.60 13.95
N ILE A 17 13.25 17.52 13.35
CA ILE A 17 12.33 18.66 13.23
C ILE A 17 11.66 18.91 14.58
N LEU A 18 11.21 17.84 15.25
CA LEU A 18 10.67 17.88 16.61
C LEU A 18 11.71 18.40 17.61
N ALA A 19 12.98 18.02 17.49
CA ALA A 19 14.07 18.51 18.34
C ALA A 19 14.38 20.01 18.16
N ARG A 20 14.11 20.58 16.97
CA ARG A 20 14.27 22.02 16.72
C ARG A 20 13.10 22.84 17.24
N VAL A 21 11.89 22.27 17.25
CA VAL A 21 10.66 22.97 17.63
C VAL A 21 10.32 22.77 19.12
N LEU A 22 10.68 21.62 19.70
CA LEU A 22 10.50 21.29 21.12
C LEU A 22 11.83 20.91 21.78
N PRO A 23 12.43 21.81 22.58
CA PRO A 23 13.68 21.54 23.32
C PRO A 23 13.51 20.54 24.48
N ASP A 24 12.29 20.43 25.04
CA ASP A 24 12.00 19.65 26.24
C ASP A 24 11.80 18.16 25.94
N GLU A 25 12.57 17.28 26.59
CA GLU A 25 12.58 15.83 26.29
C GLU A 25 11.25 15.15 26.63
N GLY A 26 10.59 15.60 27.71
CA GLY A 26 9.30 15.06 28.15
C GLY A 26 8.19 15.36 27.14
N GLN A 27 8.16 16.58 26.61
CA GLN A 27 7.18 17.01 25.62
C GLN A 27 7.41 16.30 24.27
N ARG A 28 8.67 16.04 23.88
CA ARG A 28 9.00 15.25 22.67
C ARG A 28 8.51 13.81 22.76
N LEU A 29 8.64 13.16 23.92
CA LEU A 29 8.15 11.80 24.12
C LEU A 29 6.62 11.75 24.06
N GLN A 30 5.96 12.74 24.66
CA GLN A 30 4.49 12.82 24.67
C GLN A 30 3.93 13.07 23.26
N VAL A 31 4.54 13.97 22.48
CA VAL A 31 4.16 14.20 21.08
C VAL A 31 4.41 12.96 20.20
N GLN A 32 5.49 12.21 20.43
CA GLN A 32 5.72 10.95 19.72
C GLN A 32 4.66 9.89 20.04
N LEU A 33 4.24 9.78 21.31
CA LEU A 33 3.17 8.88 21.72
C LEU A 33 1.82 9.28 21.11
N ASP A 34 1.52 10.58 21.10
CA ASP A 34 0.28 11.09 20.52
C ASP A 34 0.27 10.93 18.99
N LEU A 35 1.42 11.11 18.33
CA LEU A 35 1.57 10.81 16.91
C LEU A 35 1.39 9.31 16.63
N GLN A 36 2.00 8.44 17.43
CA GLN A 36 1.80 6.99 17.28
C GLN A 36 0.33 6.59 17.45
N LYS A 37 -0.36 7.14 18.46
CA LYS A 37 -1.80 6.92 18.65
C LYS A 37 -2.61 7.39 17.44
N ALA A 38 -2.36 8.62 16.96
CA ALA A 38 -3.04 9.17 15.79
C ALA A 38 -2.83 8.31 14.54
N LEU A 39 -1.63 7.75 14.35
CA LEU A 39 -1.32 6.86 13.22
C LEU A 39 -2.03 5.50 13.35
N ILE A 40 -2.15 4.96 14.57
CA ILE A 40 -2.90 3.72 14.83
C ILE A 40 -4.39 3.95 14.55
N ASP A 41 -4.96 5.06 15.03
CA ASP A 41 -6.37 5.41 14.81
C ASP A 41 -6.66 5.59 13.33
N GLN A 42 -5.81 6.32 12.61
CA GLN A 42 -5.93 6.51 11.16
C GLN A 42 -5.87 5.17 10.41
N GLN A 43 -5.06 4.22 10.86
CA GLN A 43 -5.02 2.90 10.27
C GLN A 43 -6.31 2.11 10.54
N GLY A 44 -6.89 2.25 11.73
CA GLY A 44 -8.21 1.72 12.06
C GLY A 44 -9.30 2.27 11.15
N ASP A 45 -9.27 3.57 10.86
CA ASP A 45 -10.20 4.22 9.92
C ASP A 45 -10.03 3.74 8.48
N LEU A 46 -8.78 3.61 8.02
CA LEU A 46 -8.49 3.03 6.71
C LEU A 46 -8.99 1.57 6.63
N GLY A 47 -8.79 0.79 7.69
CA GLY A 47 -9.29 -0.58 7.78
C GLY A 47 -10.82 -0.66 7.69
N ARG A 48 -11.51 0.25 8.41
CA ARG A 48 -12.98 0.38 8.35
C ARG A 48 -13.46 0.76 6.95
N ALA A 49 -12.87 1.78 6.34
CA ALA A 49 -13.21 2.21 4.98
C ALA A 49 -12.98 1.08 3.95
N MET A 50 -11.88 0.34 4.06
CA MET A 50 -11.61 -0.82 3.20
C MET A 50 -12.65 -1.93 3.39
N ALA A 51 -13.08 -2.18 4.64
CA ALA A 51 -14.11 -3.16 4.95
C ALA A 51 -15.50 -2.74 4.42
N GLU A 52 -15.83 -1.45 4.46
CA GLU A 52 -17.06 -0.92 3.87
C GLU A 52 -17.10 -1.09 2.36
N VAL A 53 -16.00 -0.73 1.67
CA VAL A 53 -15.89 -0.97 0.22
C VAL A 53 -15.98 -2.47 -0.08
N MET A 54 -15.39 -3.32 0.76
CA MET A 54 -15.49 -4.78 0.57
C MET A 54 -16.93 -5.29 0.72
N LYS A 55 -17.67 -4.78 1.70
CA LYS A 55 -19.08 -5.13 1.90
C LYS A 55 -19.92 -4.63 0.74
N ALA A 56 -19.66 -3.42 0.23
CA ALA A 56 -20.33 -2.87 -0.94
C ALA A 56 -20.05 -3.70 -2.21
N ASP A 57 -18.79 -4.07 -2.45
CA ASP A 57 -18.37 -4.91 -3.57
C ASP A 57 -19.05 -6.30 -3.48
N ALA A 58 -19.04 -6.91 -2.29
CA ALA A 58 -19.60 -8.24 -2.05
C ALA A 58 -21.13 -8.28 -2.19
N GLY A 59 -21.81 -7.21 -1.78
CA GLY A 59 -23.26 -7.04 -1.89
C GLY A 59 -23.74 -6.52 -3.25
N SER A 60 -22.83 -6.18 -4.16
CA SER A 60 -23.19 -5.67 -5.48
C SER A 60 -23.87 -6.75 -6.35
N GLU A 61 -24.84 -6.33 -7.16
CA GLU A 61 -25.53 -7.22 -8.12
C GLU A 61 -24.62 -7.62 -9.29
N SER A 62 -23.50 -6.90 -9.51
CA SER A 62 -22.55 -7.19 -10.57
C SER A 62 -21.62 -8.35 -10.19
N PRO A 63 -21.62 -9.47 -10.94
CA PRO A 63 -20.73 -10.60 -10.68
C PRO A 63 -19.25 -10.24 -10.79
N LEU A 64 -18.92 -9.26 -11.64
CA LEU A 64 -17.55 -8.81 -11.85
C LEU A 64 -17.02 -8.04 -10.63
N ALA A 65 -17.81 -7.13 -10.07
CA ALA A 65 -17.43 -6.36 -8.88
C ALA A 65 -17.28 -7.27 -7.66
N ARG A 66 -18.21 -8.22 -7.48
CA ARG A 66 -18.17 -9.21 -6.39
C ARG A 66 -16.95 -10.12 -6.44
N ASN A 67 -16.55 -10.55 -7.63
CA ASN A 67 -15.48 -11.53 -7.81
C ASN A 67 -14.11 -10.90 -8.14
N ALA A 68 -14.02 -9.58 -8.33
CA ALA A 68 -12.77 -8.90 -8.70
C ALA A 68 -11.61 -9.23 -7.75
N ARG A 69 -11.85 -9.18 -6.42
CA ARG A 69 -10.81 -9.49 -5.43
C ARG A 69 -10.41 -10.97 -5.42
N PRO A 70 -11.34 -11.94 -5.28
CA PRO A 70 -11.00 -13.36 -5.40
C PRO A 70 -10.27 -13.70 -6.69
N ILE A 71 -10.72 -13.19 -7.84
CA ILE A 71 -10.10 -13.47 -9.14
C ILE A 71 -8.67 -12.94 -9.18
N THR A 72 -8.43 -11.72 -8.70
CA THR A 72 -7.08 -11.14 -8.67
C THR A 72 -6.14 -11.97 -7.80
N VAL A 73 -6.63 -12.43 -6.63
CA VAL A 73 -5.86 -13.27 -5.71
C VAL A 73 -5.56 -14.64 -6.34
N LEU A 74 -6.57 -15.28 -6.94
CA LEU A 74 -6.40 -16.56 -7.62
C LEU A 74 -5.43 -16.45 -8.80
N TRP A 75 -5.50 -15.37 -9.58
CA TRP A 75 -4.57 -15.12 -10.68
C TRP A 75 -3.13 -14.96 -10.18
N ALA A 76 -2.93 -14.18 -9.11
CA ALA A 76 -1.61 -14.00 -8.50
C ALA A 76 -1.05 -15.34 -7.96
N LEU A 77 -1.86 -16.11 -7.24
CA LEU A 77 -1.49 -17.45 -6.76
C LEU A 77 -1.17 -18.40 -7.91
N ALA A 78 -1.97 -18.38 -8.98
CA ALA A 78 -1.74 -19.19 -10.16
C ALA A 78 -0.41 -18.84 -10.83
N MET A 79 -0.09 -17.56 -10.99
CA MET A 79 1.19 -17.10 -11.53
C MET A 79 2.37 -17.54 -10.67
N ILE A 80 2.28 -17.40 -9.34
CA ILE A 80 3.33 -17.84 -8.41
C ILE A 80 3.49 -19.36 -8.48
N THR A 81 2.39 -20.10 -8.53
CA THR A 81 2.40 -21.57 -8.62
C THR A 81 2.98 -22.04 -9.95
N TRP A 82 2.64 -21.36 -11.06
CA TRP A 82 3.18 -21.64 -12.38
C TRP A 82 4.69 -21.46 -12.41
N VAL A 83 5.18 -20.30 -11.97
CA VAL A 83 6.61 -19.99 -11.99
C VAL A 83 7.38 -20.82 -10.96
N GLY A 84 6.87 -20.95 -9.74
CA GLY A 84 7.60 -21.52 -8.61
C GLY A 84 7.48 -23.03 -8.41
N VAL A 85 6.40 -23.67 -8.90
CA VAL A 85 6.13 -25.10 -8.65
C VAL A 85 5.97 -25.88 -9.94
N VAL A 86 5.12 -25.41 -10.86
CA VAL A 86 4.82 -26.17 -12.10
C VAL A 86 6.00 -26.11 -13.07
N SER A 87 6.59 -24.94 -13.30
CA SER A 87 7.70 -24.80 -14.25
C SER A 87 8.95 -25.61 -13.85
N PRO A 88 9.36 -25.67 -12.56
CA PRO A 88 10.49 -26.51 -12.15
C PRO A 88 10.16 -28.01 -12.23
N MET A 89 8.93 -28.42 -11.89
CA MET A 89 8.51 -29.82 -12.01
C MET A 89 8.55 -30.34 -13.47
N LEU A 90 8.30 -29.46 -14.44
CA LEU A 90 8.33 -29.78 -15.86
C LEU A 90 9.70 -29.53 -16.52
N GLY A 91 10.70 -29.04 -15.76
CA GLY A 91 12.01 -28.67 -16.30
C GLY A 91 12.04 -27.37 -17.14
N LEU A 92 10.92 -26.63 -17.19
CA LEU A 92 10.73 -25.42 -18.01
C LEU A 92 11.17 -24.13 -17.29
N GLN A 93 11.72 -24.22 -16.08
CA GLN A 93 12.03 -23.06 -15.25
C GLN A 93 12.97 -22.06 -15.96
N VAL A 94 13.97 -22.55 -16.68
CA VAL A 94 14.93 -21.70 -17.39
C VAL A 94 14.23 -20.89 -18.49
N GLU A 95 13.34 -21.53 -19.23
CA GLU A 95 12.59 -20.92 -20.34
C GLU A 95 11.57 -19.90 -19.81
N VAL A 96 10.86 -20.22 -18.73
CA VAL A 96 9.91 -19.31 -18.08
C VAL A 96 10.63 -18.07 -17.54
N VAL A 97 11.79 -18.24 -16.90
CA VAL A 97 12.60 -17.11 -16.42
C VAL A 97 13.17 -16.29 -17.59
N ALA A 98 13.61 -16.95 -18.66
CA ALA A 98 14.08 -16.27 -19.86
C ALA A 98 12.96 -15.45 -20.53
N ALA A 99 11.75 -16.00 -20.62
CA ALA A 99 10.58 -15.30 -21.15
C ALA A 99 10.24 -14.06 -20.32
N LEU A 100 10.28 -14.15 -18.98
CA LEU A 100 10.06 -13.01 -18.10
C LEU A 100 11.13 -11.92 -18.25
N LYS A 101 12.40 -12.31 -18.45
CA LYS A 101 13.51 -11.38 -18.72
C LYS A 101 13.45 -10.76 -20.11
N GLY A 102 12.78 -11.42 -21.06
CA GLY A 102 12.56 -10.91 -22.41
C GLY A 102 11.55 -9.76 -22.47
N VAL A 103 10.81 -9.50 -21.38
CA VAL A 103 9.89 -8.35 -21.29
C VAL A 103 10.72 -7.05 -21.23
N PRO A 104 10.52 -6.09 -22.15
CA PRO A 104 11.25 -4.83 -22.18
C PRO A 104 11.23 -4.07 -20.85
N ALA A 105 12.38 -3.49 -20.47
CA ALA A 105 12.54 -2.74 -19.21
C ALA A 105 11.59 -1.53 -19.10
N GLU A 106 11.23 -0.96 -20.26
CA GLU A 106 10.31 0.16 -20.39
C GLU A 106 8.90 -0.21 -19.93
N LEU A 107 8.45 -1.45 -20.16
CA LEU A 107 7.13 -1.92 -19.70
C LEU A 107 7.10 -2.05 -18.17
N TRP A 108 8.18 -2.55 -17.57
CA TRP A 108 8.31 -2.62 -16.11
C TRP A 108 8.33 -1.22 -15.48
N SER A 109 9.01 -0.28 -16.14
CA SER A 109 9.07 1.11 -15.72
C SER A 109 7.71 1.79 -15.85
N LEU A 110 6.99 1.58 -16.96
CA LEU A 110 5.63 2.09 -17.14
C LEU A 110 4.68 1.56 -16.05
N LEU A 111 4.75 0.27 -15.73
CA LEU A 111 3.95 -0.33 -14.67
C LEU A 111 4.25 0.30 -13.30
N THR A 112 5.54 0.44 -12.98
CA THR A 112 5.99 1.00 -11.69
C THR A 112 5.60 2.46 -11.56
N VAL A 113 5.79 3.25 -12.62
CA VAL A 113 5.40 4.67 -12.66
C VAL A 113 3.88 4.81 -12.62
N GLY A 114 3.14 4.00 -13.36
CA GLY A 114 1.67 4.06 -13.38
C GLY A 114 1.06 3.73 -12.02
N ILE A 115 1.50 2.63 -11.39
CA ILE A 115 1.04 2.25 -10.05
C ILE A 115 1.51 3.28 -9.02
N GLY A 116 2.78 3.70 -9.07
CA GLY A 116 3.35 4.67 -8.15
C GLY A 116 2.67 6.03 -8.23
N ALA A 117 2.43 6.54 -9.44
CA ALA A 117 1.71 7.80 -9.68
C ALA A 117 0.26 7.72 -9.16
N TYR A 118 -0.45 6.61 -9.41
CA TYR A 118 -1.80 6.42 -8.88
C TYR A 118 -1.84 6.40 -7.35
N MET A 119 -0.90 5.70 -6.71
CA MET A 119 -0.78 5.66 -5.25
C MET A 119 -0.48 7.05 -4.67
N LEU A 120 0.42 7.81 -5.32
CA LEU A 120 0.76 9.18 -4.91
C LEU A 120 -0.43 10.12 -5.08
N ALA A 121 -1.10 10.14 -6.24
CA ALA A 121 -2.27 10.98 -6.49
C ALA A 121 -3.38 10.71 -5.46
N ARG A 122 -3.71 9.43 -5.21
CA ARG A 122 -4.73 9.05 -4.23
C ARG A 122 -4.34 9.36 -2.78
N SER A 123 -3.04 9.42 -2.48
CA SER A 123 -2.56 9.84 -1.17
C SER A 123 -2.70 11.35 -1.00
N VAL A 124 -2.38 12.13 -2.05
CA VAL A 124 -2.57 13.59 -2.06
C VAL A 124 -4.05 13.94 -1.92
N ASP A 125 -4.96 13.32 -2.68
CA ASP A 125 -6.40 13.57 -2.61
C ASP A 125 -6.99 13.35 -1.21
N LYS A 126 -6.43 12.42 -0.42
CA LYS A 126 -6.87 12.17 0.96
C LYS A 126 -6.30 13.16 1.97
N LEU A 127 -5.13 13.73 1.69
CA LEU A 127 -4.45 14.68 2.58
C LEU A 127 -4.93 16.12 2.36
N VAL A 128 -5.28 16.50 1.13
CA VAL A 128 -5.75 17.85 0.80
C VAL A 128 -6.94 18.31 1.68
N PRO A 129 -7.99 17.49 1.91
CA PRO A 129 -9.09 17.88 2.81
C PRO A 129 -8.67 18.06 4.27
N GLN A 130 -7.65 17.35 4.73
CA GLN A 130 -7.18 17.40 6.12
C GLN A 130 -6.33 18.64 6.40
N VAL A 131 -5.64 19.17 5.38
CA VAL A 131 -4.74 20.33 5.51
C VAL A 131 -5.45 21.65 5.19
N VAL A 132 -6.42 21.65 4.28
CA VAL A 132 -7.09 22.88 3.82
C VAL A 132 -8.30 23.26 4.70
N GLY A 133 -8.74 22.39 5.62
CA GLY A 133 -9.94 22.61 6.42
C GLY A 133 -11.21 22.52 5.58
N PRO A 134 -12.37 22.17 6.18
CA PRO A 134 -13.61 22.04 5.43
C PRO A 134 -13.98 23.40 4.84
N LYS A 135 -13.86 23.54 3.52
CA LYS A 135 -14.63 24.55 2.80
C LYS A 135 -16.08 24.12 2.91
N GLY A 136 -16.89 24.96 3.56
CA GLY A 136 -18.29 24.71 3.90
C GLY A 136 -19.20 24.44 2.72
#